data_AF-A0A3G4RWM3-F1
#
_entry.id   AF-A0A3G4RWM3-F1
#
_cell.length_a   1.000
_cell.length_b   1.000
_cell.length_c   1.000
_cell.angle_alpha   90.00
_cell.angle_beta   90.00
_cell.angle_gamma   90.00
#
_symmetry.space_group_name_H-M   'P 1'
#
loop_
_entity.id
_entity.type
_entity.pdbx_description
1 polymer ?
#
loop_
_entity_poly.entity_id
_entity_poly.type
_entity_poly.pdbx_seq_one_letter_code
_entity_poly.pdbx_strand_id
1 'polypeptide(L)'
;MIYTILTRKPFKFICTLAILILAVIILVWMVRTPTIIDMHYVSTLSKKYPIIFLIRHGERCDRSSNVCLSYPTGITEKGTYKVQEYGNVFNKIFSPYVIYATDTVRTIQTAKYFSEEKS
;
A
#
# COMPACT_ATOMS: atom_id res chain seq x y z
N MET A 1 -41.81 -32.50 25.64
CA MET A 1 -40.75 -32.79 24.65
C MET A 1 -40.99 -32.07 23.30
N ILE A 2 -41.60 -30.87 23.28
CA ILE A 2 -41.92 -30.12 22.04
C ILE A 2 -41.18 -28.77 22.01
N TYR A 3 -41.01 -28.13 23.18
CA TYR A 3 -40.27 -26.87 23.33
C TYR A 3 -38.81 -26.93 22.85
N THR A 4 -38.13 -28.07 23.02
CA THR A 4 -36.72 -28.26 22.65
C THR A 4 -36.49 -28.42 21.14
N ILE A 5 -37.53 -28.73 20.37
CA ILE A 5 -37.46 -28.92 18.91
C ILE A 5 -37.63 -27.59 18.17
N LEU A 6 -38.52 -26.71 18.68
CA LEU A 6 -38.81 -25.42 18.08
C LEU A 6 -37.65 -24.42 18.23
N THR A 7 -36.86 -24.49 19.31
CA THR A 7 -35.68 -23.64 19.54
C THR A 7 -34.44 -24.09 18.78
N ARG A 8 -34.38 -25.37 18.39
CA ARG A 8 -33.22 -25.97 17.68
C ARG A 8 -33.13 -25.58 16.20
N LYS A 9 -34.26 -25.36 15.53
CA LYS A 9 -34.32 -24.94 14.12
C LYS A 9 -33.84 -23.50 13.86
N PRO A 10 -34.31 -22.47 14.60
CA PRO A 10 -33.82 -21.10 14.42
C PRO A 10 -32.35 -20.99 14.85
N PHE A 11 -31.91 -21.71 15.89
CA PHE A 11 -30.50 -21.72 16.29
C PHE A 11 -29.58 -22.25 15.19
N LYS A 12 -29.94 -23.36 14.54
CA LYS A 12 -29.19 -23.89 13.39
C LYS A 12 -29.14 -22.91 12.22
N PHE A 13 -30.25 -22.23 11.93
CA PHE A 13 -30.32 -21.26 10.84
C PHE A 13 -29.43 -20.04 11.10
N ILE A 14 -29.42 -19.54 12.34
CA ILE A 14 -28.55 -18.45 12.80
C ILE A 14 -27.09 -18.87 12.68
N CYS A 15 -26.71 -20.07 13.14
CA CYS A 15 -25.35 -20.57 13.00
C CYS A 15 -24.92 -20.70 11.53
N THR A 16 -25.77 -21.23 10.65
CA THR A 16 -25.45 -21.35 9.22
C THR A 16 -25.26 -19.99 8.55
N LEU A 17 -26.10 -19.01 8.89
CA LEU A 17 -25.98 -17.66 8.36
C LEU A 17 -24.70 -16.98 8.85
N ALA A 18 -24.36 -17.13 10.14
CA ALA A 18 -23.13 -16.59 10.71
C ALA A 18 -21.88 -17.19 10.06
N ILE A 19 -21.86 -18.51 9.80
CA ILE A 19 -20.76 -19.19 9.11
C ILE A 19 -20.63 -18.67 7.67
N LEU A 20 -21.74 -18.49 6.95
CA LEU A 20 -21.72 -17.93 5.60
C LEU A 20 -21.17 -16.51 5.58
N ILE A 21 -21.60 -15.65 6.52
CA ILE A 21 -21.08 -14.29 6.65
C ILE A 21 -19.57 -14.31 6.93
N LEU A 22 -19.12 -15.15 7.86
CA LEU A 22 -17.70 -15.28 8.18
C LEU A 22 -16.88 -15.76 6.97
N ALA A 23 -17.39 -16.75 6.23
CA ALA A 23 -16.74 -17.25 5.02
C ALA A 23 -16.61 -16.16 3.94
N VAL A 24 -17.65 -15.34 3.76
CA VAL A 24 -17.62 -14.19 2.84
C VAL A 24 -16.60 -13.15 3.31
N ILE A 25 -16.54 -12.83 4.60
CA ILE A 25 -15.55 -11.89 5.14
C ILE A 25 -14.12 -12.40 4.89
N ILE A 26 -13.85 -13.68 5.16
CA ILE A 26 -12.53 -14.29 4.93
C ILE A 26 -12.18 -14.26 3.43
N LEU A 27 -13.13 -14.58 2.56
CA LEU A 27 -12.92 -14.55 1.11
C LEU A 27 -12.64 -13.13 0.61
N VAL A 28 -13.40 -12.14 1.09
CA VAL A 28 -13.14 -10.73 0.77
C VAL A 28 -11.77 -10.30 1.26
N TRP A 29 -11.38 -10.69 2.47
CA TRP A 29 -10.07 -10.35 3.02
C TRP A 29 -8.94 -10.93 2.15
N MET A 30 -9.01 -12.22 1.80
CA MET A 30 -8.04 -12.89 0.93
C MET A 30 -7.94 -12.25 -0.47
N VAL A 31 -9.07 -11.89 -1.08
CA VAL A 31 -9.08 -11.26 -2.41
C VAL A 31 -8.56 -9.83 -2.36
N ARG A 32 -8.71 -9.14 -1.23
CA ARG A 32 -8.31 -7.73 -1.06
C ARG A 32 -6.89 -7.55 -0.53
N THR A 33 -6.28 -8.57 0.08
CA THR A 33 -4.90 -8.48 0.54
C THR A 33 -3.95 -8.42 -0.65
N PRO A 34 -3.24 -7.30 -0.86
CA PRO A 34 -2.26 -7.22 -1.95
C PRO A 34 -1.12 -8.20 -1.69
N THR A 35 -0.65 -8.87 -2.74
CA THR A 35 0.56 -9.70 -2.64
C THR A 35 1.76 -8.79 -2.40
N ILE A 36 2.51 -9.05 -1.33
CA ILE A 36 3.79 -8.38 -1.09
C ILE A 36 4.83 -9.14 -1.90
N ILE A 37 5.43 -8.46 -2.88
CA ILE A 37 6.46 -9.05 -3.74
C ILE A 37 7.83 -8.80 -3.12
N ASP A 38 8.65 -9.84 -3.05
CA ASP A 38 10.05 -9.72 -2.60
C ASP A 38 10.85 -8.88 -3.60
N MET A 39 11.51 -7.83 -3.08
CA MET A 39 12.40 -6.96 -3.83
C MET A 39 13.54 -7.72 -4.53
N HIS A 40 14.07 -8.79 -3.93
CA HIS A 40 15.13 -9.59 -4.55
C HIS A 40 14.63 -10.34 -5.80
N TYR A 41 13.40 -10.85 -5.75
CA TYR A 41 12.75 -11.48 -6.89
C TYR A 41 12.51 -10.46 -8.01
N VAL A 42 12.01 -9.27 -7.68
CA VAL A 42 11.79 -8.19 -8.66
C VAL A 42 13.12 -7.72 -9.28
N SER A 43 14.19 -7.61 -8.50
CA SER A 43 15.54 -7.27 -8.99
C SER A 43 16.09 -8.34 -9.94
N THR A 44 15.80 -9.61 -9.69
CA THR A 44 16.15 -10.69 -10.63
C THR A 44 15.32 -10.56 -11.92
N LEU A 45 14.04 -10.24 -11.79
CA LEU A 45 13.12 -10.11 -12.92
C LEU A 45 13.45 -8.88 -13.80
N SER A 46 13.90 -7.77 -13.20
CA SER A 46 14.24 -6.53 -13.91
C SER A 46 15.44 -6.68 -14.85
N LYS A 47 16.30 -7.69 -14.61
CA LYS A 47 17.40 -8.03 -15.51
C LYS A 47 16.93 -8.73 -16.79
N LYS A 48 15.72 -9.30 -16.78
CA LYS A 48 15.17 -10.07 -17.91
C LYS A 48 14.06 -9.33 -18.66
N TYR A 49 13.28 -8.50 -17.97
CA TYR A 49 12.15 -7.77 -18.55
C TYR A 49 12.14 -6.32 -18.10
N PRO A 50 11.66 -5.39 -18.94
CA PRO A 50 11.40 -4.03 -18.50
C PRO A 50 10.30 -4.02 -17.43
N ILE A 51 10.56 -3.32 -16.32
CA ILE A 51 9.61 -3.20 -15.22
C ILE A 51 9.23 -1.74 -15.05
N ILE A 52 7.92 -1.50 -14.91
CA ILE A 52 7.37 -0.19 -14.55
C ILE A 52 6.97 -0.23 -13.09
N PHE A 53 7.55 0.67 -12.30
CA PHE A 53 7.18 0.86 -10.89
C PHE A 53 6.19 2.00 -10.77
N LEU A 54 5.08 1.75 -10.07
CA LEU A 54 4.11 2.79 -9.70
C LEU A 54 4.31 3.13 -8.24
N ILE A 55 4.86 4.31 -8.00
CA ILE A 55 5.18 4.80 -6.65
C ILE A 55 4.16 5.87 -6.27
N ARG A 56 3.51 5.67 -5.12
CA ARG A 56 2.62 6.68 -4.55
C ARG A 56 3.45 7.77 -3.87
N HIS A 57 2.95 9.01 -3.92
CA HIS A 57 3.51 10.11 -3.16
C HIS A 57 3.57 9.80 -1.64
N GLY A 58 4.49 10.46 -0.93
CA GLY A 58 4.57 10.43 0.52
C GLY A 58 3.29 10.94 1.21
N GLU A 59 3.22 10.82 2.53
CA GLU A 59 2.08 11.31 3.32
C GLU A 59 1.77 12.78 2.98
N ARG A 60 0.52 13.08 2.62
CA ARG A 60 0.10 14.44 2.24
C ARG A 60 0.01 15.34 3.46
N CYS A 61 0.41 16.62 3.31
CA CYS A 61 0.24 17.58 4.40
C CYS A 61 -1.22 18.00 4.60
N ASP A 62 -1.96 18.30 3.52
CA ASP A 62 -3.37 18.72 3.59
C ASP A 62 -4.36 17.66 4.13
N ARG A 63 -3.87 16.46 4.45
CA ARG A 63 -4.66 15.34 4.98
C ARG A 63 -4.11 14.79 6.30
N SER A 64 -3.16 15.49 6.92
CA SER A 64 -2.48 15.07 8.14
C SER A 64 -2.33 16.23 9.11
N SER A 65 -2.21 15.92 10.40
CA SER A 65 -1.81 16.88 11.43
C SER A 65 -0.28 16.97 11.60
N ASN A 66 0.48 16.18 10.85
CA ASN A 66 1.95 16.24 10.87
C ASN A 66 2.46 17.52 10.21
N VAL A 67 3.66 17.95 10.62
CA VAL A 67 4.34 19.13 10.08
C VAL A 67 4.55 18.98 8.58
N CYS A 68 4.18 20.01 7.80
CA CYS A 68 4.45 20.06 6.37
C CYS A 68 5.94 20.21 6.12
N LEU A 69 6.47 19.56 5.07
CA LEU A 69 7.85 19.79 4.65
C LEU A 69 8.10 21.24 4.21
N SER A 70 7.16 21.81 3.44
CA SER A 70 7.28 23.18 2.92
C SER A 70 5.94 23.74 2.43
N TYR A 71 5.19 22.97 1.64
CA TYR A 71 3.93 23.41 1.04
C TYR A 71 2.72 22.64 1.61
N PRO A 72 1.56 23.29 1.85
CA PRO A 72 0.36 22.61 2.30
C PRO A 72 -0.14 21.51 1.35
N THR A 73 0.05 21.67 0.04
CA THR A 73 -0.32 20.69 -1.00
C THR A 73 0.74 19.62 -1.24
N GLY A 74 1.85 19.69 -0.48
CA GLY A 74 3.00 18.79 -0.55
C GLY A 74 2.89 17.61 0.40
N ILE A 75 4.06 17.07 0.75
CA ILE A 75 4.20 15.99 1.74
C ILE A 75 4.57 16.52 3.14
N THR A 76 4.36 15.70 4.17
CA THR A 76 4.79 15.96 5.55
C THR A 76 6.29 15.69 5.72
N GLU A 77 6.93 16.24 6.74
CA GLU A 77 8.31 15.87 7.11
C GLU A 77 8.42 14.37 7.41
N LYS A 78 7.45 13.83 8.14
CA LYS A 78 7.36 12.38 8.43
C LYS A 78 7.26 11.54 7.16
N GLY A 79 6.45 11.99 6.19
CA GLY A 79 6.32 11.37 4.89
C GLY A 79 7.64 11.43 4.10
N THR A 80 8.37 12.52 4.26
CA THR A 80 9.68 12.75 3.63
C THR A 80 10.71 11.75 4.11
N TYR A 81 10.85 11.52 5.42
CA TYR A 81 11.79 10.54 5.95
C TYR A 81 11.54 9.13 5.41
N LYS A 82 10.28 8.70 5.35
CA LYS A 82 9.91 7.38 4.78
C LYS A 82 10.25 7.28 3.31
N VAL A 83 9.95 8.32 2.54
CA VAL A 83 10.24 8.37 1.11
C VAL A 83 11.74 8.34 0.86
N GLN A 84 12.54 9.05 1.67
CA GLN A 84 13.99 9.05 1.57
C GLN A 84 14.59 7.67 1.88
N GLU A 85 14.10 6.99 2.92
CA GLU A 85 14.51 5.61 3.23
C GLU A 85 14.21 4.67 2.06
N TYR A 86 13.00 4.73 1.50
CA TYR A 86 12.61 3.92 0.35
C TYR A 86 13.43 4.23 -0.90
N GLY A 87 13.64 5.51 -1.22
CA GLY A 87 14.46 5.93 -2.36
C GLY A 87 15.90 5.44 -2.26
N ASN A 88 16.51 5.54 -1.07
CA ASN A 88 17.86 5.05 -0.81
C ASN A 88 18.00 3.53 -1.02
N VAL A 89 17.03 2.74 -0.57
CA VAL A 89 17.03 1.28 -0.79
C VAL A 89 16.76 0.96 -2.26
N PHE A 90 15.78 1.64 -2.87
CA PHE A 90 15.41 1.44 -4.26
C PHE A 90 16.56 1.72 -5.24
N ASN A 91 17.27 2.84 -5.05
CA ASN A 91 18.41 3.25 -5.89
C ASN A 91 19.54 2.21 -5.88
N LYS A 92 19.78 1.56 -4.74
CA LYS A 92 20.79 0.50 -4.65
C LYS A 92 20.43 -0.76 -5.41
N ILE A 93 19.14 -1.01 -5.66
CA ILE A 93 18.64 -2.28 -6.22
C ILE A 93 18.34 -2.16 -7.72
N PHE A 94 17.79 -1.04 -8.17
CA PHE A 94 17.21 -0.89 -9.52
C PHE A 94 17.88 0.15 -10.42
N SER A 95 18.97 0.81 -9.98
CA SER A 95 19.70 1.78 -10.82
C SER A 95 20.40 1.09 -12.01
N PRO A 96 20.40 1.69 -13.22
CA PRO A 96 19.78 2.97 -13.60
C PRO A 96 18.31 2.85 -14.03
N TYR A 97 17.53 3.92 -13.84
CA TYR A 97 16.13 3.99 -14.28
C TYR A 97 15.70 5.44 -14.59
N VAL A 98 14.55 5.59 -15.23
CA VAL A 98 13.94 6.90 -15.56
C VAL A 98 12.72 7.15 -14.68
N ILE A 99 12.56 8.39 -14.20
CA ILE A 99 11.47 8.80 -13.33
C ILE A 99 10.49 9.69 -14.08
N TYR A 100 9.21 9.40 -13.92
CA TYR A 100 8.11 10.24 -14.37
C TYR A 100 7.25 10.62 -13.17
N ALA A 101 6.90 11.89 -13.06
CA ALA A 101 6.03 12.40 -12.02
C ALA A 101 5.01 13.37 -12.62
N THR A 102 3.81 13.42 -12.04
CA THR A 102 2.86 14.50 -12.34
C THR A 102 3.38 15.84 -11.81
N ASP A 103 2.85 16.92 -12.33
CA ASP A 103 3.16 18.32 -11.96
C ASP A 103 2.72 18.73 -10.54
N THR A 104 2.11 17.84 -9.77
CA THR A 104 1.70 18.13 -8.41
C THR A 104 2.88 18.21 -7.43
N VAL A 105 2.85 19.16 -6.50
CA VAL A 105 3.93 19.40 -5.52
C VAL A 105 4.31 18.12 -4.77
N ARG A 106 3.33 17.35 -4.27
CA ARG A 106 3.57 16.10 -3.53
C ARG A 106 4.29 15.02 -4.35
N THR A 107 4.02 14.92 -5.66
CA THR A 107 4.68 13.92 -6.53
C THR A 107 6.08 14.35 -6.89
N ILE A 108 6.30 15.64 -7.17
CA ILE A 108 7.64 16.20 -7.41
C ILE A 108 8.52 16.04 -6.17
N GLN A 109 8.02 16.41 -4.99
CA GLN A 109 8.74 16.24 -3.72
C GLN A 109 9.08 14.78 -3.44
N THR A 110 8.18 13.85 -3.75
CA THR A 110 8.46 12.41 -3.58
C THR A 110 9.52 11.95 -4.58
N ALA A 111 9.37 12.30 -5.86
CA ALA A 111 10.26 11.88 -6.95
C ALA A 111 11.71 12.37 -6.76
N LYS A 112 11.91 13.52 -6.10
CA LYS A 112 13.24 14.05 -5.77
C LYS A 112 14.11 13.04 -5.01
N TYR A 113 13.52 12.27 -4.10
CA TYR A 113 14.27 11.30 -3.29
C TYR A 113 14.56 9.97 -4.00
N PHE A 114 13.95 9.75 -5.16
CA PHE A 114 14.28 8.63 -6.05
C PHE A 114 15.31 9.07 -7.10
N SER A 115 15.26 10.32 -7.52
CA SER A 115 16.24 10.87 -8.45
C SER A 115 17.63 10.89 -7.79
N GLU A 116 18.65 10.36 -8.43
CA GLU A 116 20.05 10.39 -7.97
C GLU A 116 20.67 11.80 -8.02
N GLU A 117 19.90 12.83 -7.64
CA GLU A 117 20.43 14.19 -7.53
C GLU A 117 21.19 14.28 -6.20
N LYS A 118 22.48 13.91 -6.26
CA LYS A 118 23.49 14.31 -5.27
C LYS A 118 23.47 15.84 -5.20
N SER A 119 22.76 16.38 -4.21
CA SER A 119 22.99 17.74 -3.72
C SER A 119 24.14 17.73 -2.72
#